data_AF-A0A1I7TDC1-F1
#
_entry.id   AF-A0A1I7TDC1-F1
#
_cell.length_a   1.000
_cell.length_b   1.000
_cell.length_c   1.000
_cell.angle_alpha   90.00
_cell.angle_beta   90.00
_cell.angle_gamma   90.00
#
_symmetry.space_group_name_H-M   'P 1'
#
loop_
_entity.id
_entity.type
_entity.pdbx_description
1 polymer ?
#
loop_
_entity_poly.entity_id
_entity_poly.type
_entity_poly.pdbx_seq_one_letter_code
_entity_poly.pdbx_strand_id
1 'polypeptide(L)'
;MQIRRFLIILLISAISCSEWREIKIATVNKHGMFHERIQKALVSALKWVENAVQVQESQAIYPTKYVKKFVKGYDSSDIGTVTIQTPNKVFSVAFDSDDFDKVFKSADVVVFITPLTCKGTPVANGGQVELGKEYAVNIHKLGLLRYCYSEYQPQFNYYDLFRHELLHVLGYGILAKEDLPRRDAEDYQWKYEDGSEELATRSYFQTEDSATDEVRKHFNCHDLAGVESHEDGLHLNEYIFFVSKEKKDMN
;
A
#
# COMPACT_ATOMS: atom_id res chain seq x y z
N MET A 1 -61.05 11.52 6.36
CA MET A 1 -59.81 11.74 7.15
C MET A 1 -59.01 10.44 7.18
N GLN A 2 -58.29 10.08 6.12
CA GLN A 2 -57.55 8.80 6.08
C GLN A 2 -56.43 8.79 5.03
N ILE A 3 -55.72 9.91 4.89
CA ILE A 3 -54.52 10.01 4.03
C ILE A 3 -53.49 10.85 4.77
N ARG A 4 -52.97 10.35 5.90
CA ARG A 4 -51.85 11.00 6.61
C ARG A 4 -50.91 10.04 7.36
N ARG A 5 -51.05 8.72 7.19
CA ARG A 5 -50.22 7.72 7.89
C ARG A 5 -49.31 6.88 6.99
N PHE A 6 -49.36 7.05 5.67
CA PHE A 6 -48.50 6.29 4.75
C PHE A 6 -47.21 7.01 4.31
N LEU A 7 -47.03 8.28 4.66
CA LEU A 7 -45.86 9.06 4.22
C LEU A 7 -44.64 9.02 5.16
N ILE A 8 -44.73 8.33 6.30
CA ILE A 8 -43.65 8.27 7.30
C ILE A 8 -42.83 6.96 7.18
N ILE A 9 -43.31 5.96 6.43
CA ILE A 9 -42.61 4.67 6.27
C ILE A 9 -41.69 4.67 5.03
N LEU A 10 -41.80 5.66 4.15
CA LEU A 10 -40.99 5.78 2.92
C LEU A 10 -39.73 6.68 3.06
N LEU A 11 -39.41 7.12 4.28
CA LEU A 11 -38.20 7.92 4.60
C LEU A 11 -37.17 7.16 5.47
N ILE A 12 -37.42 5.89 5.78
CA ILE A 12 -36.48 5.00 6.51
C ILE A 12 -35.82 4.01 5.53
N SER A 13 -35.56 4.48 4.32
CA SER A 13 -34.45 3.99 3.53
C SER A 13 -33.49 5.16 3.37
N ALA A 14 -32.97 5.63 4.52
CA ALA A 14 -31.63 6.20 4.52
C ALA A 14 -30.73 5.07 4.03
N ILE A 15 -30.56 5.02 2.72
CA ILE A 15 -29.52 4.23 2.08
C ILE A 15 -28.26 4.75 2.74
N SER A 16 -27.74 3.97 3.68
CA SER A 16 -26.42 4.17 4.26
C SER A 16 -25.41 3.89 3.15
N CYS A 17 -25.36 4.76 2.15
CA CYS A 17 -24.22 4.89 1.27
C CYS A 17 -23.11 5.41 2.16
N SER A 18 -22.24 4.53 2.65
CA SER A 18 -21.00 4.97 3.28
C SER A 18 -20.28 5.85 2.28
N GLU A 19 -20.11 7.13 2.60
CA GLU A 19 -19.42 8.05 1.70
C GLU A 19 -17.97 7.60 1.53
N TRP A 20 -17.54 7.51 0.27
CA TRP A 20 -16.13 7.30 -0.05
C TRP A 20 -15.38 8.59 0.28
N ARG A 21 -14.26 8.45 0.98
CA ARG A 21 -13.36 9.56 1.32
C ARG A 21 -11.91 9.16 1.12
N GLU A 22 -11.02 10.14 1.08
CA GLU A 22 -9.58 9.90 1.10
C GLU A 22 -9.19 9.05 2.31
N ILE A 23 -8.26 8.11 2.09
CA ILE A 23 -7.68 7.29 3.16
C ILE A 23 -6.89 8.18 4.12
N LYS A 24 -6.95 7.89 5.41
CA LYS A 24 -6.13 8.51 6.45
C LYS A 24 -5.01 7.57 6.83
N ILE A 25 -3.77 7.98 6.59
CA ILE A 25 -2.59 7.17 6.87
C ILE A 25 -1.64 7.87 7.84
N ALA A 26 -1.15 7.12 8.82
CA ALA A 26 -0.15 7.59 9.76
C ALA A 26 1.02 6.60 9.81
N THR A 27 2.24 7.12 9.89
CA THR A 27 3.43 6.30 10.13
C THR A 27 3.93 6.50 11.56
N VAL A 28 4.37 5.43 12.20
CA VAL A 28 4.89 5.41 13.57
C VAL A 28 6.34 4.96 13.54
N ASN A 29 7.23 5.73 14.15
CA ASN A 29 8.64 5.41 14.26
C ASN A 29 9.15 5.56 15.70
N LYS A 30 9.45 4.43 16.36
CA LYS A 30 10.06 4.42 17.69
C LYS A 30 11.57 4.75 17.70
N HIS A 31 12.20 4.86 16.54
CA HIS A 31 13.63 5.14 16.39
C HIS A 31 13.94 6.62 16.11
N GLY A 32 12.95 7.51 16.19
CA GLY A 32 13.12 8.95 16.04
C GLY A 32 12.68 9.48 14.67
N MET A 33 13.26 10.60 14.26
CA MET A 33 12.99 11.21 12.95
C MET A 33 13.99 10.72 11.91
N PHE A 34 13.58 10.69 10.64
CA PHE A 34 14.52 10.46 9.56
C PHE A 34 15.36 11.70 9.26
N HIS A 35 16.43 11.51 8.47
CA HIS A 35 17.10 12.61 7.80
C HIS A 35 16.09 13.47 7.02
N GLU A 36 16.26 14.79 7.01
CA GLU A 36 15.26 15.76 6.51
C GLU A 36 14.73 15.43 5.11
N ARG A 37 15.61 15.04 4.19
CA ARG A 37 15.19 14.64 2.83
C ARG A 37 14.29 13.41 2.82
N ILE A 38 14.65 12.39 3.59
CA ILE A 38 13.88 11.14 3.71
C ILE A 38 12.52 11.48 4.37
N GLN A 39 12.55 12.32 5.39
CA GLN A 39 11.36 12.83 6.08
C GLN A 39 10.40 13.52 5.09
N LYS A 40 10.91 14.45 4.27
CA LYS A 40 10.14 15.15 3.23
C LYS A 40 9.59 14.19 2.17
N ALA A 41 10.40 13.23 1.73
CA ALA A 41 9.97 12.22 0.77
C ALA A 41 8.81 11.37 1.32
N LEU A 42 8.89 10.95 2.58
CA LEU A 42 7.81 10.21 3.23
C LEU A 42 6.54 11.09 3.37
N VAL A 43 6.66 12.37 3.73
CA VAL A 43 5.49 13.29 3.76
C VAL A 43 4.82 13.35 2.37
N SER A 44 5.60 13.53 1.32
CA SER A 44 5.08 13.57 -0.05
C SER A 44 4.43 12.25 -0.45
N ALA A 45 5.02 11.12 -0.09
CA ALA A 45 4.45 9.80 -0.37
C ALA A 45 3.11 9.58 0.34
N LEU A 46 3.00 9.97 1.62
CA LEU A 46 1.74 9.90 2.36
C LEU A 46 0.66 10.79 1.74
N LYS A 47 0.99 12.02 1.35
CA LYS A 47 0.07 12.91 0.60
C LYS A 47 -0.43 12.27 -0.68
N TRP A 48 0.49 11.63 -1.43
CA TRP A 48 0.13 10.96 -2.67
C TRP A 48 -0.85 9.81 -2.42
N VAL A 49 -0.60 8.98 -1.40
CA VAL A 49 -1.51 7.87 -1.05
C VAL A 49 -2.89 8.36 -0.64
N GLU A 50 -2.98 9.37 0.25
CA GLU A 50 -4.29 9.92 0.68
C GLU A 50 -5.12 10.44 -0.51
N ASN A 51 -4.46 11.12 -1.45
CA ASN A 51 -5.13 11.65 -2.64
C ASN A 51 -5.50 10.57 -3.68
N ALA A 52 -4.75 9.45 -3.72
CA ALA A 52 -4.92 8.42 -4.74
C ALA A 52 -5.91 7.33 -4.34
N VAL A 53 -6.13 7.12 -3.05
CA VAL A 53 -6.91 5.98 -2.53
C VAL A 53 -8.11 6.48 -1.76
N GLN A 54 -9.30 6.06 -2.21
CA GLN A 54 -10.55 6.26 -1.49
C GLN A 54 -10.90 5.02 -0.68
N VAL A 55 -11.49 5.23 0.50
CA VAL A 55 -11.95 4.18 1.41
C VAL A 55 -13.36 4.47 1.89
N GLN A 56 -14.08 3.40 2.23
CA GLN A 56 -15.31 3.48 3.03
C GLN A 56 -14.96 3.36 4.50
N GLU A 57 -15.72 4.03 5.35
CA GLU A 57 -15.52 3.97 6.79
C GLU A 57 -15.73 2.54 7.31
N SER A 58 -14.67 1.97 7.90
CA SER A 58 -14.73 0.65 8.50
C SER A 58 -15.46 0.69 9.84
N GLN A 59 -16.39 -0.23 10.04
CA GLN A 59 -17.03 -0.47 11.34
C GLN A 59 -16.14 -1.31 12.27
N ALA A 60 -14.99 -1.80 11.79
CA ALA A 60 -14.09 -2.63 12.58
C ALA A 60 -13.35 -1.82 13.65
N ILE A 61 -13.45 -2.26 14.90
CA ILE A 61 -12.74 -1.65 16.02
C ILE A 61 -11.40 -2.36 16.20
N TYR A 62 -10.32 -1.59 16.14
CA TYR A 62 -8.96 -2.06 16.38
C TYR A 62 -8.43 -1.52 17.71
N PRO A 63 -8.20 -2.38 18.71
CA PRO A 63 -7.54 -1.98 19.95
C PRO A 63 -6.05 -1.68 19.74
N THR A 64 -5.53 -0.61 20.33
CA THR A 64 -4.07 -0.28 20.31
C THR A 64 -3.19 -1.40 20.86
N LYS A 65 -3.70 -2.21 21.80
CA LYS A 65 -3.02 -3.43 22.31
C LYS A 65 -2.64 -4.43 21.21
N TYR A 66 -3.29 -4.39 20.04
CA TYR A 66 -2.94 -5.24 18.90
C TYR A 66 -1.57 -4.91 18.34
N VAL A 67 -1.10 -3.67 18.49
CA VAL A 67 0.24 -3.28 18.07
C VAL A 67 1.29 -4.11 18.82
N LYS A 68 1.23 -4.13 20.16
CA LYS A 68 2.15 -4.92 21.00
C LYS A 68 2.04 -6.43 20.75
N LYS A 69 0.89 -6.90 20.27
CA LYS A 69 0.66 -8.33 19.99
C LYS A 69 1.20 -8.77 18.62
N PHE A 70 1.06 -7.95 17.60
CA PHE A 70 1.25 -8.39 16.21
C PHE A 70 2.36 -7.66 15.46
N VAL A 71 2.72 -6.45 15.86
CA VAL A 71 3.73 -5.65 15.17
C VAL A 71 5.11 -5.99 15.72
N LYS A 72 5.85 -6.85 15.00
CA LYS A 72 7.24 -7.19 15.36
C LYS A 72 8.08 -5.92 15.49
N GLY A 73 8.84 -5.82 16.58
CA GLY A 73 9.61 -4.62 16.90
C GLY A 73 8.82 -3.59 17.72
N TYR A 74 7.52 -3.75 17.92
CA TYR A 74 6.70 -2.94 18.85
C TYR A 74 6.07 -3.82 19.94
N ASP A 75 6.64 -5.00 20.18
CA ASP A 75 6.21 -6.04 21.11
C ASP A 75 6.74 -5.86 22.55
N SER A 76 7.60 -4.85 22.77
CA SER A 76 8.10 -4.49 24.10
C SER A 76 7.01 -3.91 25.01
N SER A 77 7.12 -4.17 26.32
CA SER A 77 6.30 -3.50 27.33
C SER A 77 6.56 -2.01 27.40
N ASP A 78 7.79 -1.57 27.10
CA ASP A 78 8.21 -0.17 27.08
C ASP A 78 8.72 0.22 25.68
N ILE A 79 7.87 0.92 24.93
CA ILE A 79 8.18 1.49 23.61
C ILE A 79 8.62 2.95 23.76
N GLY A 80 8.33 3.59 24.90
CA GLY A 80 8.61 4.99 25.15
C GLY A 80 7.89 5.94 24.20
N THR A 81 8.62 6.95 23.73
CA THR A 81 8.12 7.98 22.83
C THR A 81 8.31 7.57 21.37
N VAL A 82 7.26 7.72 20.57
CA VAL A 82 7.28 7.47 19.13
C VAL A 82 7.11 8.76 18.34
N THR A 83 7.78 8.84 17.19
CA THR A 83 7.51 9.85 16.17
C THR A 83 6.33 9.41 15.33
N ILE A 84 5.32 10.26 15.25
CA ILE A 84 4.18 10.13 14.36
C ILE A 84 4.39 11.07 13.18
N GLN A 85 4.14 10.56 11.99
CA GLN A 85 4.12 11.35 10.78
C GLN A 85 2.85 11.07 9.98
N THR A 86 2.21 12.16 9.60
CA THR A 86 1.02 12.25 8.75
C THR A 86 1.37 13.12 7.54
N PRO A 87 0.52 13.21 6.52
CA PRO A 87 0.72 14.14 5.40
C PRO A 87 0.93 15.60 5.81
N ASN A 88 0.35 16.02 6.93
CA ASN A 88 0.31 17.43 7.33
C ASN A 88 1.18 17.75 8.54
N LYS A 89 1.58 16.75 9.32
CA LYS A 89 2.25 16.98 10.61
C LYS A 89 3.20 15.85 10.98
N VAL A 90 4.32 16.23 11.60
CA VAL A 90 5.26 15.36 12.29
C VAL A 90 5.31 15.79 13.76
N PHE A 91 5.18 14.86 14.68
CA PHE A 91 5.17 15.12 16.12
C PHE A 91 5.50 13.85 16.90
N SER A 92 5.86 13.98 18.17
CA SER A 92 6.15 12.83 19.03
C SER A 92 5.16 12.73 20.17
N VAL A 93 4.77 11.50 20.51
CA VAL A 93 3.87 11.19 21.64
C VAL A 93 4.38 9.95 22.37
N ALA A 94 4.07 9.83 23.66
CA ALA A 94 4.29 8.57 24.37
C ALA A 94 3.38 7.49 23.76
N PHE A 95 3.91 6.30 23.51
CA PHE A 95 3.19 5.23 22.84
C PHE A 95 1.93 4.80 23.61
N ASP A 96 2.02 4.71 24.94
CA ASP A 96 0.90 4.30 25.80
C ASP A 96 0.01 5.49 26.24
N SER A 97 0.05 6.62 25.52
CA SER A 97 -0.75 7.81 25.83
C SER A 97 -2.10 7.86 25.09
N ASP A 98 -3.04 8.62 25.65
CA ASP A 98 -4.33 8.93 25.01
C ASP A 98 -4.16 9.62 23.65
N ASP A 99 -3.09 10.38 23.46
CA ASP A 99 -2.83 11.06 22.18
C ASP A 99 -2.40 10.08 21.09
N PHE A 100 -1.61 9.06 21.44
CA PHE A 100 -1.33 7.96 20.51
C PHE A 100 -2.61 7.19 20.17
N ASP A 101 -3.44 6.88 21.15
CA ASP A 101 -4.72 6.18 20.95
C ASP A 101 -5.68 6.96 20.04
N LYS A 102 -5.78 8.29 20.19
CA LYS A 102 -6.55 9.16 19.29
C LYS A 102 -6.04 9.09 17.86
N VAL A 103 -4.72 9.21 17.65
CA VAL A 103 -4.11 9.10 16.32
C VAL A 103 -4.44 7.75 15.71
N PHE A 104 -4.17 6.67 16.47
CA PHE A 104 -4.40 5.30 16.03
C PHE A 104 -5.86 5.10 15.62
N LYS A 105 -6.83 5.53 16.43
CA LYS A 105 -8.26 5.41 16.10
C LYS A 105 -8.67 6.23 14.88
N SER A 106 -8.09 7.42 14.68
CA SER A 106 -8.44 8.32 13.58
C SER A 106 -7.92 7.91 12.20
N ALA A 107 -6.85 7.11 12.15
CA ALA A 107 -6.24 6.64 10.91
C ALA A 107 -6.92 5.36 10.41
N ASP A 108 -7.07 5.20 9.10
CA ASP A 108 -7.54 3.95 8.49
C ASP A 108 -6.43 2.90 8.51
N VAL A 109 -5.19 3.35 8.25
CA VAL A 109 -3.98 2.52 8.25
C VAL A 109 -2.89 3.21 9.06
N VAL A 110 -2.24 2.43 9.92
CA VAL A 110 -1.09 2.85 10.75
C VAL A 110 0.10 1.98 10.38
N VAL A 111 1.12 2.61 9.80
CA VAL A 111 2.33 1.95 9.30
C VAL A 111 3.44 2.06 10.32
N PHE A 112 3.87 0.92 10.85
CA PHE A 112 4.92 0.84 11.86
C PHE A 112 6.28 0.68 11.19
N ILE A 113 7.16 1.65 11.42
CA ILE A 113 8.49 1.67 10.84
C ILE A 113 9.44 0.92 11.76
N THR A 114 10.18 -0.03 11.18
CA THR A 114 11.19 -0.85 11.89
C THR A 114 12.49 -0.89 11.11
N PRO A 115 13.63 -1.15 11.78
CA PRO A 115 14.92 -1.20 11.10
C PRO A 115 15.05 -2.45 10.22
N LEU A 116 15.72 -2.27 9.08
CA LEU A 116 16.19 -3.31 8.19
C LEU A 116 17.72 -3.26 8.12
N THR A 117 18.37 -4.42 8.02
CA THR A 117 19.82 -4.50 7.77
C THR A 117 20.11 -4.34 6.27
N CYS A 118 21.12 -3.55 5.91
CA CYS A 118 21.39 -3.15 4.53
C CYS A 118 22.82 -3.42 4.10
N LYS A 119 23.07 -3.39 2.78
CA LYS A 119 24.38 -3.61 2.14
C LYS A 119 24.74 -2.47 1.19
N GLY A 120 24.76 -1.22 1.66
CA GLY A 120 25.28 -0.08 0.88
C GLY A 120 24.29 0.65 -0.03
N THR A 121 23.00 0.28 -0.05
CA THR A 121 21.93 0.98 -0.81
C THR A 121 20.69 1.14 0.06
N PRO A 122 19.98 2.28 0.00
CA PRO A 122 18.69 2.44 0.64
C PRO A 122 17.70 1.39 0.16
N VAL A 123 17.15 0.63 1.09
CA VAL A 123 16.15 -0.41 0.83
C VAL A 123 15.04 -0.31 1.86
N ALA A 124 13.83 -0.67 1.42
CA ALA A 124 12.70 -0.80 2.30
C ALA A 124 11.90 -2.06 1.92
N ASN A 125 11.01 -2.47 2.81
CA ASN A 125 10.05 -3.54 2.57
C ASN A 125 8.77 -3.23 3.34
N GLY A 126 7.70 -3.00 2.59
CA GLY A 126 6.36 -2.72 3.06
C GLY A 126 5.48 -3.95 2.99
N GLY A 127 4.56 -4.07 3.93
CA GLY A 127 3.56 -5.12 3.90
C GLY A 127 2.52 -4.96 5.00
N GLN A 128 1.47 -5.77 4.90
CA GLN A 128 0.47 -5.84 5.95
C GLN A 128 0.99 -6.66 7.13
N VAL A 129 0.55 -6.29 8.33
CA VAL A 129 0.79 -7.13 9.50
C VAL A 129 -0.22 -8.26 9.47
N GLU A 130 0.26 -9.48 9.27
CA GLU A 130 -0.56 -10.69 9.32
C GLU A 130 -1.21 -10.80 10.69
N LEU A 131 -2.54 -10.70 10.70
CA LEU A 131 -3.34 -11.06 11.84
C LEU A 131 -3.76 -12.53 11.65
N GLY A 132 -3.86 -13.30 12.73
CA GLY A 132 -4.41 -14.65 12.65
C GLY A 132 -5.75 -14.67 11.91
N LYS A 133 -6.10 -15.80 11.27
CA LYS A 133 -7.30 -15.94 10.42
C LYS A 133 -8.60 -15.46 11.09
N GLU A 134 -8.65 -15.51 12.42
CA GLU A 134 -9.76 -15.03 13.23
C GLU A 134 -9.92 -13.48 13.27
N TYR A 135 -8.98 -12.72 12.72
CA TYR A 135 -8.96 -11.25 12.68
C TYR A 135 -8.86 -10.68 11.25
N ALA A 136 -8.94 -11.51 10.21
CA ALA A 136 -8.51 -11.18 8.84
C ALA A 136 -9.55 -10.46 7.96
N VAL A 137 -10.65 -9.97 8.52
CA VAL A 137 -11.75 -9.40 7.73
C VAL A 137 -11.58 -7.88 7.64
N ASN A 138 -11.26 -7.39 6.44
CA ASN A 138 -11.06 -5.98 6.01
C ASN A 138 -9.61 -5.47 6.05
N ILE A 139 -9.31 -4.48 5.19
CA ILE A 139 -8.02 -3.78 5.07
C ILE A 139 -7.40 -3.64 6.46
N HIS A 140 -6.25 -4.29 6.63
CA HIS A 140 -5.60 -4.40 7.92
C HIS A 140 -5.11 -3.02 8.34
N LYS A 141 -5.67 -2.50 9.44
CA LYS A 141 -5.25 -1.22 10.03
C LYS A 141 -3.75 -1.18 10.34
N LEU A 142 -3.11 -2.34 10.53
CA LEU A 142 -1.70 -2.45 10.88
C LEU A 142 -0.85 -2.75 9.64
N GLY A 143 0.01 -1.80 9.28
CA GLY A 143 1.05 -1.96 8.27
C GLY A 143 2.45 -2.02 8.88
N LEU A 144 3.39 -2.64 8.19
CA LEU A 144 4.81 -2.64 8.55
C LEU A 144 5.63 -2.04 7.40
N LEU A 145 6.56 -1.16 7.74
CA LEU A 145 7.57 -0.64 6.81
C LEU A 145 8.95 -0.87 7.42
N ARG A 146 9.68 -1.86 6.91
CA ARG A 146 11.06 -2.11 7.30
C ARG A 146 11.96 -1.19 6.48
N TYR A 147 12.77 -0.37 7.12
CA TYR A 147 13.56 0.67 6.45
C TYR A 147 15.03 0.62 6.84
N CYS A 148 15.88 0.84 5.83
CA CYS A 148 17.32 0.96 5.99
C CYS A 148 17.75 2.33 6.55
N TYR A 149 18.06 2.42 7.84
CA TYR A 149 18.49 3.69 8.45
C TYR A 149 19.94 4.08 8.16
N SER A 150 20.81 3.11 7.84
CA SER A 150 22.26 3.33 7.76
C SER A 150 22.74 3.97 6.46
N GLU A 151 21.90 3.99 5.41
CA GLU A 151 22.30 4.44 4.08
C GLU A 151 21.53 5.70 3.69
N TYR A 152 22.22 6.84 3.65
CA TYR A 152 21.73 8.05 3.01
C TYR A 152 22.46 8.28 1.70
N GLN A 153 21.70 8.36 0.62
CA GLN A 153 22.19 8.60 -0.73
C GLN A 153 21.50 9.82 -1.34
N PRO A 154 22.22 10.93 -1.57
CA PRO A 154 21.65 12.14 -2.15
C PRO A 154 21.09 12.02 -3.56
N GLN A 155 21.29 10.92 -4.28
CA GLN A 155 20.68 10.76 -5.61
C GLN A 155 19.55 9.73 -5.60
N PHE A 156 19.32 9.08 -4.46
CA PHE A 156 18.28 8.07 -4.35
C PHE A 156 16.88 8.69 -4.31
N ASN A 157 15.94 8.07 -5.02
CA ASN A 157 14.55 8.49 -5.10
C ASN A 157 13.72 7.89 -3.96
N TYR A 158 13.84 8.49 -2.77
CA TYR A 158 13.10 8.06 -1.58
C TYR A 158 11.58 8.20 -1.73
N TYR A 159 11.11 9.13 -2.56
CA TYR A 159 9.68 9.36 -2.75
C TYR A 159 9.02 8.15 -3.42
N ASP A 160 9.61 7.66 -4.51
CA ASP A 160 9.09 6.48 -5.21
C ASP A 160 9.27 5.21 -4.37
N LEU A 161 10.38 5.06 -3.63
CA LEU A 161 10.54 3.96 -2.68
C LEU A 161 9.39 3.93 -1.67
N PHE A 162 9.10 5.05 -0.99
CA PHE A 162 8.02 5.06 0.00
C PHE A 162 6.65 4.84 -0.62
N ARG A 163 6.37 5.39 -1.81
CA ARG A 163 5.09 5.13 -2.49
C ARG A 163 4.91 3.66 -2.81
N HIS A 164 5.96 3.04 -3.36
CA HIS A 164 5.99 1.63 -3.67
C HIS A 164 5.68 0.77 -2.44
N GLU A 165 6.42 0.97 -1.35
CA GLU A 165 6.19 0.19 -0.13
C GLU A 165 4.84 0.47 0.54
N LEU A 166 4.34 1.71 0.47
CA LEU A 166 3.01 2.03 1.00
C LEU A 166 1.90 1.33 0.21
N LEU A 167 2.05 1.11 -1.10
CA LEU A 167 1.10 0.31 -1.87
C LEU A 167 1.08 -1.15 -1.40
N HIS A 168 2.26 -1.73 -1.14
CA HIS A 168 2.35 -3.07 -0.55
C HIS A 168 1.71 -3.15 0.83
N VAL A 169 1.88 -2.11 1.67
CA VAL A 169 1.16 -2.00 2.95
C VAL A 169 -0.36 -1.98 2.76
N LEU A 170 -0.86 -1.39 1.68
CA LEU A 170 -2.29 -1.43 1.35
C LEU A 170 -2.75 -2.76 0.74
N GLY A 171 -1.83 -3.70 0.51
CA GLY A 171 -2.11 -5.04 0.02
C GLY A 171 -1.85 -5.26 -1.46
N TYR A 172 -1.32 -4.27 -2.18
CA TYR A 172 -0.93 -4.44 -3.58
C TYR A 172 0.11 -5.57 -3.71
N GLY A 173 -0.16 -6.54 -4.58
CA GLY A 173 0.69 -7.72 -4.80
C GLY A 173 0.72 -8.73 -3.65
N ILE A 174 0.29 -8.38 -2.44
CA ILE A 174 0.39 -9.24 -1.25
C ILE A 174 -0.93 -9.94 -0.94
N LEU A 175 -2.06 -9.25 -1.14
CA LEU A 175 -3.37 -9.83 -0.92
C LEU A 175 -3.79 -10.68 -2.11
N ALA A 176 -3.54 -11.99 -2.04
CA ALA A 176 -4.16 -12.95 -2.92
C ALA A 176 -5.66 -12.99 -2.63
N LYS A 177 -6.48 -12.46 -3.56
CA LYS A 177 -7.92 -12.74 -3.52
C LYS A 177 -8.11 -14.18 -4.00
N GLU A 178 -8.46 -15.08 -3.08
CA GLU A 178 -8.79 -16.49 -3.40
C GLU A 178 -9.93 -16.60 -4.43
N ASP A 179 -10.76 -15.55 -4.56
CA ASP A 179 -11.92 -15.49 -5.45
C ASP A 179 -11.67 -14.83 -6.81
N LEU A 180 -10.44 -14.38 -7.11
CA LEU A 180 -10.16 -13.81 -8.44
C LEU A 180 -9.90 -14.92 -9.48
N PRO A 181 -10.34 -14.72 -10.74
CA PRO A 181 -10.06 -15.66 -11.81
C PRO A 181 -8.55 -15.81 -11.95
N ARG A 182 -8.05 -17.01 -11.67
CA ARG A 182 -6.63 -17.33 -11.80
C ARG A 182 -6.23 -17.28 -13.27
N ARG A 183 -5.35 -16.35 -13.64
CA ARG A 183 -4.65 -16.38 -14.93
C ARG A 183 -3.37 -17.18 -14.76
N ASP A 184 -3.25 -18.27 -15.51
CA ASP A 184 -2.07 -19.12 -15.52
C ASP A 184 -0.92 -18.44 -16.29
N ALA A 185 0.30 -18.75 -15.89
CA ALA A 185 1.50 -18.33 -16.62
C ALA A 185 1.51 -18.96 -18.02
N GLU A 186 2.11 -18.28 -18.98
CA GLU A 186 2.15 -18.70 -20.38
C GLU A 186 3.59 -18.72 -20.89
N ASP A 187 3.96 -19.84 -21.50
CA ASP A 187 5.23 -19.98 -22.21
C ASP A 187 5.07 -19.45 -23.65
N TYR A 188 6.05 -18.68 -24.11
CA TYR A 188 6.07 -18.10 -25.45
C TYR A 188 7.51 -17.99 -25.98
N GLN A 189 7.65 -17.90 -27.30
CA GLN A 189 8.95 -17.67 -27.92
C GLN A 189 9.22 -16.16 -28.01
N TRP A 190 10.18 -15.69 -27.22
CA TRP A 190 10.70 -14.34 -27.31
C TRP A 190 11.63 -14.22 -28.51
N LYS A 191 11.44 -13.17 -29.31
CA LYS A 191 12.27 -12.89 -30.48
C LYS A 191 13.05 -11.61 -30.24
N TYR A 192 14.37 -11.73 -30.22
CA TYR A 192 15.27 -10.59 -30.09
C TYR A 192 15.44 -9.85 -31.42
N GLU A 193 15.90 -8.60 -31.36
CA GLU A 193 16.14 -7.77 -32.56
C GLU A 193 17.20 -8.38 -33.50
N ASP A 194 18.12 -9.18 -32.96
CA ASP A 194 19.15 -9.90 -33.73
C ASP A 194 18.63 -11.18 -34.41
N GLY A 195 17.34 -11.48 -34.23
CA GLY A 195 16.69 -12.67 -34.79
C GLY A 195 16.90 -13.95 -34.00
N SER A 196 17.59 -13.90 -32.85
CA SER A 196 17.64 -15.03 -31.92
C SER A 196 16.30 -15.23 -31.20
N GLU A 197 16.01 -16.47 -30.83
CA GLU A 197 14.78 -16.85 -30.14
C GLU A 197 15.09 -17.54 -28.82
N GLU A 198 14.30 -17.25 -27.79
CA GLU A 198 14.39 -17.86 -26.46
C GLU A 198 12.99 -18.21 -25.94
N LEU A 199 12.86 -19.37 -25.28
CA LEU A 199 11.64 -19.72 -24.57
C LEU A 199 11.56 -18.87 -23.30
N ALA A 200 10.53 -18.04 -23.22
CA ALA A 200 10.25 -17.19 -22.08
C ALA A 200 8.91 -17.56 -21.46
N THR A 201 8.76 -17.30 -20.17
CA THR A 201 7.49 -17.47 -19.45
C THR A 201 7.03 -16.10 -18.98
N ARG A 202 5.79 -15.72 -19.31
CA ARG A 202 5.14 -14.53 -18.75
C ARG A 202 4.18 -14.92 -17.64
N SER A 203 4.23 -14.17 -16.55
CA SER A 203 3.35 -14.33 -15.39
C SER A 203 2.35 -13.18 -15.33
N TYR A 204 1.20 -13.41 -14.71
CA TYR A 204 0.12 -12.41 -14.63
C TYR A 204 -0.27 -12.12 -13.20
N PHE A 205 -0.61 -10.85 -12.94
CA PHE A 205 -1.32 -10.47 -11.74
C PHE A 205 -2.72 -11.05 -11.71
N GLN A 206 -3.09 -11.57 -10.55
CA GLN A 206 -4.46 -11.95 -10.26
C GLN A 206 -5.26 -10.67 -9.97
N THR A 207 -5.96 -10.18 -10.99
CA THR A 207 -6.71 -8.91 -10.98
C THR A 207 -8.09 -9.09 -11.60
N GLU A 208 -8.99 -8.16 -11.28
CA GLU A 208 -10.27 -8.05 -11.99
C GLU A 208 -10.05 -7.61 -13.45
N ASP A 209 -10.99 -7.92 -14.34
CA ASP A 209 -10.86 -7.61 -15.78
C ASP A 209 -10.66 -6.11 -16.05
N SER A 210 -11.20 -5.24 -15.19
CA SER A 210 -11.02 -3.79 -15.25
C SER A 210 -9.54 -3.37 -15.25
N ALA A 211 -8.66 -4.08 -14.55
CA ALA A 211 -7.23 -3.80 -14.56
C ALA A 211 -6.59 -4.16 -15.93
N THR A 212 -7.07 -5.25 -16.55
CA THR A 212 -6.63 -5.63 -17.89
C THR A 212 -7.09 -4.61 -18.93
N ASP A 213 -8.30 -4.06 -18.78
CA ASP A 213 -8.83 -3.02 -19.67
C ASP A 213 -8.02 -1.72 -19.60
N GLU A 214 -7.58 -1.31 -18.40
CA GLU A 214 -6.69 -0.14 -18.25
C GLU A 214 -5.32 -0.37 -18.89
N VAL A 215 -4.77 -1.59 -18.78
CA VAL A 215 -3.49 -1.94 -19.44
C VAL A 215 -3.63 -1.97 -20.97
N ARG A 216 -4.72 -2.55 -21.49
CA ARG A 216 -5.04 -2.52 -22.94
C ARG A 216 -5.11 -1.09 -23.46
N LYS A 217 -5.76 -0.20 -22.71
CA LYS A 217 -5.84 1.22 -23.02
C LYS A 217 -4.48 1.90 -22.97
N HIS A 218 -3.68 1.62 -21.95
CA HIS A 218 -2.34 2.21 -21.78
C HIS A 218 -1.42 1.89 -22.97
N PHE A 219 -1.41 0.64 -23.41
CA PHE A 219 -0.57 0.19 -24.53
C PHE A 219 -1.24 0.29 -25.91
N ASN A 220 -2.49 0.74 -25.96
CA ASN A 220 -3.31 0.73 -27.19
C ASN A 220 -3.31 -0.64 -27.89
N CYS A 221 -3.44 -1.72 -27.11
CA CYS A 221 -3.41 -3.10 -27.57
C CYS A 221 -4.58 -3.88 -26.96
N HIS A 222 -5.60 -4.17 -27.76
CA HIS A 222 -6.83 -4.82 -27.28
C HIS A 222 -6.67 -6.30 -26.96
N ASP A 223 -5.66 -6.95 -27.56
CA ASP A 223 -5.45 -8.40 -27.46
C ASP A 223 -4.59 -8.80 -26.25
N LEU A 224 -4.22 -7.86 -25.37
CA LEU A 224 -3.49 -8.21 -24.15
C LEU A 224 -4.31 -9.16 -23.29
N ALA A 225 -3.67 -10.27 -22.90
CA ALA A 225 -4.28 -11.35 -22.16
C ALA A 225 -4.42 -11.06 -20.66
N GLY A 226 -3.68 -10.07 -20.12
CA GLY A 226 -3.71 -9.74 -18.71
C GLY A 226 -2.71 -8.64 -18.34
N VAL A 227 -2.60 -8.38 -17.04
CA VAL A 227 -1.58 -7.48 -16.46
C VAL A 227 -0.35 -8.31 -16.14
N GLU A 228 0.73 -8.14 -16.90
CA GLU A 228 1.96 -8.90 -16.69
C GLU A 228 2.65 -8.53 -15.37
N SER A 229 2.98 -9.54 -14.59
CA SER A 229 3.71 -9.42 -13.33
C SER A 229 5.15 -9.89 -13.49
N HIS A 230 5.98 -9.50 -12.54
CA HIS A 230 7.22 -10.22 -12.26
C HIS A 230 6.91 -11.66 -11.80
N GLU A 231 7.91 -12.54 -11.78
CA GLU A 231 7.73 -13.96 -11.44
C GLU A 231 7.15 -14.18 -10.03
N ASP A 232 7.42 -13.24 -9.12
CA ASP A 232 6.92 -13.27 -7.75
C ASP A 232 5.43 -12.91 -7.61
N GLY A 233 4.81 -12.35 -8.65
CA GLY A 233 3.43 -11.87 -8.62
C GLY A 233 3.19 -10.66 -7.71
N LEU A 234 4.25 -10.05 -7.18
CA LEU A 234 4.19 -8.91 -6.25
C LEU A 234 4.31 -7.57 -6.99
N HIS A 235 5.04 -7.56 -8.11
CA HIS A 235 5.38 -6.37 -8.87
C HIS A 235 4.91 -6.47 -10.31
N LEU A 236 4.63 -5.32 -10.95
CA LEU A 236 4.47 -5.25 -12.41
C LEU A 236 5.77 -5.69 -13.07
N ASN A 237 5.65 -6.32 -14.23
CA ASN A 237 6.82 -6.67 -15.01
C ASN A 237 7.62 -5.38 -15.33
N GLU A 238 8.78 -5.24 -14.73
CA GLU A 238 9.57 -4.01 -14.84
C GLU A 238 10.05 -3.77 -16.28
N TYR A 239 10.32 -4.81 -17.06
CA TYR A 239 10.70 -4.64 -18.46
C TYR A 239 9.60 -3.96 -19.29
N ILE A 240 8.34 -4.25 -18.98
CA ILE A 240 7.18 -3.73 -19.71
C ILE A 240 6.72 -2.37 -19.18
N PHE A 241 6.71 -2.21 -17.86
CA PHE A 241 6.13 -1.03 -17.21
C PHE A 241 7.17 0.00 -16.76
N PHE A 242 8.45 -0.36 -16.71
CA PHE A 242 9.56 0.54 -16.37
C PHE A 242 10.34 0.93 -17.62
N VAL A 243 9.86 1.97 -18.32
CA VAL A 243 10.69 2.64 -19.33
C VAL A 243 11.60 3.64 -18.60
N SER A 244 12.90 3.32 -18.48
CA SER A 244 13.87 4.31 -18.03
C SER A 244 13.80 5.52 -18.97
N LYS A 245 13.81 6.72 -18.39
CA LYS A 245 13.74 7.99 -19.17
C LYS A 245 14.97 8.22 -20.06
N GLU A 246 15.84 7.25 -20.27
CA GLU A 246 17.10 7.42 -21.03
C GLU A 246 16.96 7.29 -22.55
N LYS A 247 15.76 7.03 -23.09
CA LYS A 247 15.54 6.99 -24.56
C LYS A 247 14.52 8.02 -25.08
N LYS A 248 14.62 9.29 -24.65
CA LYS A 248 13.91 10.38 -25.35
C LYS A 248 14.78 11.24 -26.27
N ASP A 249 16.09 11.00 -26.33
CA ASP A 249 17.03 11.76 -27.18
C ASP A 249 17.77 10.89 -28.21
N MET A 250 17.04 9.98 -28.87
CA MET A 250 17.52 9.37 -30.13
C MET A 250 16.34 9.24 -31.10
N ASN A 251 16.00 10.37 -31.73
CA ASN A 251 15.66 10.52 -33.15
C ASN A 251 15.32 11.99 -33.44
#